data_AF-A0A221R8V0-F1
#
_entry.id   AF-A0A221R8V0-F1
#
_cell.length_a   1.000
_cell.length_b   1.000
_cell.length_c   1.000
_cell.angle_alpha   90.00
_cell.angle_beta   90.00
_cell.angle_gamma   90.00
#
_symmetry.space_group_name_H-M   'P 1'
#
loop_
_entity.id
_entity.type
_entity.pdbx_description
1 polymer ?
#
loop_
_entity_poly.entity_id
_entity_poly.type
_entity_poly.pdbx_seq_one_letter_code
_entity_poly.pdbx_strand_id
1 'polypeptide(L)'
;MASGKLDRQPSFHDLRDLTPFRGVQVYAPVRGLGRRIARRVTGRVRAPKLRTFASKVEKQVHAAIFLGSDPERLVLLARAHPGWSGLCYVAAGLHAYRAHQHAQAAELLSRGLAGASGPPAAAFAATYLGGLRHWIELSEGVEVEVAFSEEAVCLALAHSLREIGRPEEALAVMDPLPPSLPAALATCRLYEVLGRPRDVVSRTEGLTNANDVAAALLVIRARALRELGQRPAAQAAVREAMRRRRTSFAVKNAAATERALLMLGVGRRSRSGAAESAPSAAFEELRAATKARRAREAEARELWLREFERLDGGPRL
;
A
#
# COMPACT_ATOMS: atom_id res chain seq x y z
N MET A 1 44.30 3.12 -15.56
CA MET A 1 44.13 2.17 -14.45
C MET A 1 42.65 2.09 -14.10
N ALA A 2 42.00 1.01 -14.54
CA ALA A 2 40.60 0.74 -14.24
C ALA A 2 40.54 0.04 -12.88
N SER A 3 39.97 0.71 -11.87
CA SER A 3 39.68 0.08 -10.59
C SER A 3 38.17 0.01 -10.40
N GLY A 4 37.67 -1.21 -10.59
CA GLY A 4 36.55 -1.81 -9.86
C GLY A 4 35.29 -0.98 -9.73
N LYS A 5 34.42 -1.05 -10.74
CA LYS A 5 32.98 -1.18 -10.46
C LYS A 5 32.84 -2.46 -9.63
N LEU A 6 32.86 -2.33 -8.31
CA LEU A 6 32.33 -3.38 -7.44
C LEU A 6 30.88 -3.57 -7.87
N ASP A 7 30.61 -4.73 -8.49
CA ASP A 7 29.28 -5.30 -8.62
C ASP A 7 28.63 -5.28 -7.24
N ARG A 8 27.93 -4.20 -6.91
CA ARG A 8 27.02 -4.18 -5.77
C ARG A 8 25.89 -5.11 -6.17
N GLN A 9 25.89 -6.30 -5.57
CA GLN A 9 24.78 -7.22 -5.70
C GLN A 9 23.49 -6.47 -5.30
N PRO A 10 22.43 -6.52 -6.12
CA PRO A 10 21.16 -5.91 -5.75
C PRO A 10 20.67 -6.54 -4.44
N SER A 11 20.60 -5.73 -3.41
CA SER A 11 19.90 -6.07 -2.16
C SER A 11 18.42 -5.73 -2.35
N PHE A 12 17.50 -6.44 -1.69
CA PHE A 12 16.08 -6.07 -1.77
C PHE A 12 15.76 -4.70 -1.11
N HIS A 13 16.72 -4.12 -0.40
CA HIS A 13 16.71 -2.74 0.15
C HIS A 13 17.33 -1.71 -0.82
N ASP A 14 17.47 -2.04 -2.11
CA ASP A 14 17.95 -1.05 -3.07
C ASP A 14 16.83 -0.05 -3.40
N LEU A 15 16.92 1.12 -2.80
CA LEU A 15 16.03 2.27 -3.03
C LEU A 15 16.03 2.74 -4.50
N ARG A 16 16.96 2.27 -5.35
CA ARG A 16 16.99 2.59 -6.78
C ARG A 16 16.19 1.61 -7.64
N ASP A 17 15.69 0.52 -7.07
CA ASP A 17 14.76 -0.39 -7.76
C ASP A 17 13.37 0.28 -7.85
N LEU A 18 13.32 1.38 -8.60
CA LEU A 18 12.09 1.96 -9.13
C LEU A 18 11.44 0.88 -9.96
N THR A 19 10.42 0.27 -9.36
CA THR A 19 9.78 -0.86 -9.98
C THR A 19 8.89 -0.32 -11.08
N PRO A 20 9.07 -0.69 -12.36
CA PRO A 20 8.15 -0.26 -13.39
C PRO A 20 6.77 -0.87 -13.09
N PHE A 21 5.83 -0.04 -12.64
CA PHE A 21 4.44 -0.44 -12.44
C PHE A 21 3.80 -0.67 -13.80
N ARG A 22 3.56 -1.94 -14.14
CA ARG A 22 3.07 -2.32 -15.48
C ARG A 22 1.55 -2.33 -15.59
N GLY A 23 0.85 -2.43 -14.46
CA GLY A 23 -0.62 -2.54 -14.41
C GLY A 23 -1.22 -1.61 -13.36
N VAL A 24 -2.28 -0.90 -13.75
CA VAL A 24 -3.14 -0.12 -12.84
C VAL A 24 -4.53 -0.73 -12.94
N GLN A 25 -5.06 -1.17 -11.81
CA GLN A 25 -6.44 -1.63 -11.69
C GLN A 25 -7.22 -0.61 -10.88
N VAL A 26 -8.23 -0.01 -11.53
CA VAL A 26 -9.12 0.93 -10.86
C VAL A 26 -10.52 0.33 -10.81
N TYR A 27 -11.04 0.18 -9.60
CA TYR A 27 -12.36 -0.35 -9.31
C TYR A 27 -13.25 0.72 -8.68
N ALA A 28 -14.54 0.68 -9.01
CA ALA A 28 -15.51 1.48 -8.27
C ALA A 28 -15.67 0.87 -6.86
N PRO A 29 -15.78 1.67 -5.79
CA PRO A 29 -15.95 1.19 -4.42
C PRO A 29 -17.36 0.63 -4.14
N VAL A 30 -17.95 -0.09 -5.10
CA VAL A 30 -19.19 -0.85 -4.89
C VAL A 30 -18.79 -2.17 -4.23
N ARG A 31 -18.93 -2.22 -2.91
CA ARG A 31 -18.64 -3.39 -2.07
C ARG A 31 -19.32 -4.64 -2.65
N GLY A 32 -18.52 -5.66 -2.98
CA GLY A 32 -19.00 -7.05 -3.00
C GLY A 32 -18.72 -7.86 -4.26
N LEU A 33 -18.81 -7.27 -5.47
CA LEU A 33 -18.81 -8.06 -6.72
C LEU A 33 -17.54 -7.89 -7.57
N GLY A 34 -17.06 -6.66 -7.78
CA GLY A 34 -15.87 -6.40 -8.62
C GLY A 34 -14.57 -6.97 -8.05
N ARG A 35 -14.39 -6.85 -6.72
CA ARG A 35 -13.20 -7.32 -5.98
C ARG A 35 -13.01 -8.85 -6.05
N ARG A 36 -14.09 -9.63 -6.25
CA ARG A 36 -14.04 -11.11 -6.34
C ARG A 36 -13.68 -11.60 -7.73
N ILE A 37 -14.02 -10.86 -8.78
CA ILE A 37 -13.76 -11.26 -10.17
C ILE A 37 -12.31 -10.94 -10.56
N ALA A 38 -11.77 -9.80 -10.14
CA ALA A 38 -10.34 -9.49 -10.27
C ALA A 38 -9.44 -10.48 -9.52
N ARG A 39 -9.92 -10.99 -8.37
CA ARG A 39 -9.26 -12.02 -7.54
C ARG A 39 -9.04 -13.36 -8.23
N ARG A 40 -9.74 -13.70 -9.31
CA ARG A 40 -9.45 -14.93 -10.09
C ARG A 40 -8.24 -14.78 -11.02
N VAL A 41 -7.78 -13.55 -11.28
CA VAL A 41 -6.69 -13.25 -12.22
C VAL A 41 -5.36 -13.01 -11.51
N THR A 42 -5.33 -12.95 -10.18
CA THR A 42 -4.08 -13.05 -9.41
C THR A 42 -3.60 -14.50 -9.43
N GLY A 43 -3.12 -14.91 -10.61
CA GLY A 43 -2.62 -16.23 -10.88
C GLY A 43 -1.70 -16.67 -9.76
N ARG A 44 -1.89 -17.91 -9.30
CA ARG A 44 -0.82 -18.64 -8.59
C ARG A 44 0.43 -18.42 -9.42
N VAL A 45 1.36 -17.60 -8.93
CA VAL A 45 2.64 -17.44 -9.62
C VAL A 45 3.25 -18.82 -9.60
N ARG A 46 3.43 -19.40 -10.78
CA ARG A 46 4.02 -20.73 -10.91
C ARG A 46 5.35 -20.67 -10.18
N ALA A 47 5.48 -21.44 -9.12
CA ALA A 47 6.68 -21.44 -8.30
C ALA A 47 7.90 -21.61 -9.21
N PRO A 48 8.87 -20.67 -9.19
CA PRO A 48 10.07 -20.79 -10.01
C PRO A 48 10.79 -22.06 -9.59
N LYS A 49 11.38 -22.77 -10.56
CA LYS A 49 12.15 -23.99 -10.26
C LYS A 49 13.34 -23.61 -9.38
N LEU A 50 13.47 -24.29 -8.25
CA LEU A 50 14.61 -24.12 -7.38
C LEU A 50 15.89 -24.61 -8.09
N ARG A 51 17.01 -23.90 -7.89
CA ARG A 51 18.31 -24.32 -8.43
C ARG A 51 18.73 -25.69 -7.91
N THR A 52 19.44 -26.43 -8.76
CA THR A 52 20.11 -27.68 -8.36
C THR A 52 21.09 -27.39 -7.22
N PHE A 53 21.03 -28.21 -6.16
CA PHE A 53 21.85 -28.08 -4.94
C PHE A 53 21.58 -26.87 -4.03
N ALA A 54 20.36 -26.32 -4.05
CA ALA A 54 19.93 -25.34 -3.05
C ALA A 54 20.09 -25.86 -1.61
N SER A 55 20.44 -24.95 -0.69
CA SER A 55 20.62 -25.27 0.73
C SER A 55 19.30 -25.73 1.38
N LYS A 56 19.39 -26.39 2.55
CA LYS A 56 18.19 -26.83 3.30
C LYS A 56 17.28 -25.67 3.66
N VAL A 57 17.85 -24.56 4.12
CA VAL A 57 17.11 -23.34 4.48
C VAL A 57 16.44 -22.73 3.26
N GLU A 58 17.17 -22.62 2.14
CA GLU A 58 16.63 -22.10 0.88
C GLU A 58 15.44 -22.92 0.37
N LYS A 59 15.52 -24.25 0.45
CA LYS A 59 14.40 -25.16 0.12
C LYS A 59 13.19 -24.92 1.00
N GLN A 60 13.40 -24.75 2.31
CA GLN A 60 12.32 -24.52 3.28
C GLN A 60 11.64 -23.15 3.05
N VAL A 61 12.43 -22.09 2.84
CA VAL A 61 11.93 -20.74 2.56
C VAL A 61 11.20 -20.70 1.22
N HIS A 62 11.75 -21.30 0.17
CA HIS A 62 11.07 -21.41 -1.12
C HIS A 62 9.72 -22.11 -1.02
N ALA A 63 9.68 -23.27 -0.36
CA ALA A 63 8.43 -23.99 -0.15
C ALA A 63 7.42 -23.14 0.65
N ALA A 64 7.87 -22.43 1.69
CA ALA A 64 7.01 -21.59 2.50
C ALA A 64 6.43 -20.39 1.72
N ILE A 65 7.22 -19.73 0.87
CA ILE A 65 6.82 -18.56 0.07
C ILE A 65 5.89 -18.94 -1.09
N PHE A 66 6.21 -20.03 -1.82
CA PHE A 66 5.53 -20.32 -3.09
C PHE A 66 4.49 -21.43 -3.00
N LEU A 67 4.62 -22.36 -2.06
CA LEU A 67 3.72 -23.50 -1.89
C LEU A 67 2.83 -23.36 -0.65
N GLY A 68 3.30 -22.64 0.36
CA GLY A 68 2.54 -22.28 1.55
C GLY A 68 1.71 -21.01 1.36
N SER A 69 0.75 -20.80 2.26
CA SER A 69 0.08 -19.50 2.45
C SER A 69 0.03 -19.11 3.93
N ASP A 70 0.72 -19.89 4.76
CA ASP A 70 0.73 -19.73 6.21
C ASP A 70 1.92 -18.84 6.63
N PRO A 71 1.66 -17.64 7.17
CA PRO A 71 2.71 -16.74 7.64
C PRO A 71 3.49 -17.32 8.83
N GLU A 72 2.91 -18.19 9.66
CA GLU A 72 3.56 -18.72 10.88
C GLU A 72 4.79 -19.55 10.56
N ARG A 73 4.72 -20.39 9.51
CA ARG A 73 5.85 -21.18 9.05
C ARG A 73 7.06 -20.30 8.68
N LEU A 74 6.82 -19.13 8.08
CA LEU A 74 7.88 -18.18 7.75
C LEU A 74 8.43 -17.48 9.00
N VAL A 75 7.58 -17.17 9.98
CA VAL A 75 8.03 -16.63 11.28
C VAL A 75 8.95 -17.62 12.00
N LEU A 76 8.61 -18.92 12.01
CA LEU A 76 9.47 -19.96 12.60
C LEU A 76 10.82 -20.07 11.88
N LEU A 77 10.83 -19.96 10.54
CA LEU A 77 12.08 -19.96 9.76
C LEU A 77 12.92 -18.69 10.02
N ALA A 78 12.29 -17.54 10.17
CA ALA A 78 12.96 -16.28 10.51
C ALA A 78 13.73 -16.40 11.83
N ARG A 79 13.14 -17.08 12.83
CA ARG A 79 13.76 -17.33 14.14
C ARG A 79 14.88 -18.35 14.07
N ALA A 80 14.66 -19.47 13.37
CA ALA A 80 15.67 -20.52 13.23
C ALA A 80 16.91 -20.05 12.44
N HIS A 81 16.74 -19.05 11.56
CA HIS A 81 17.79 -18.56 10.68
C HIS A 81 17.84 -17.02 10.68
N PRO A 82 18.56 -16.40 11.64
CA PRO A 82 18.63 -14.93 11.76
C PRO A 82 19.06 -14.20 10.48
N GLY A 83 19.95 -14.80 9.69
CA GLY A 83 20.38 -14.26 8.39
C GLY A 83 19.31 -14.29 7.29
N TRP A 84 18.16 -14.90 7.53
CA TRP A 84 16.99 -14.92 6.63
C TRP A 84 15.79 -14.20 7.24
N SER A 85 15.95 -13.60 8.43
CA SER A 85 14.83 -13.08 9.22
C SER A 85 14.08 -11.96 8.50
N GLY A 86 14.78 -10.96 7.98
CA GLY A 86 14.16 -9.84 7.24
C GLY A 86 13.30 -10.34 6.09
N LEU A 87 13.88 -11.17 5.22
CA LEU A 87 13.15 -11.75 4.09
C LEU A 87 11.94 -12.61 4.51
N CYS A 88 12.09 -13.47 5.53
CA CYS A 88 11.01 -14.33 5.99
C CYS A 88 9.85 -13.52 6.57
N TYR A 89 10.14 -12.49 7.37
CA TYR A 89 9.12 -11.58 7.90
C TYR A 89 8.43 -10.76 6.80
N VAL A 90 9.17 -10.25 5.82
CA VAL A 90 8.57 -9.58 4.65
C VAL A 90 7.62 -10.52 3.92
N ALA A 91 8.05 -11.74 3.60
CA ALA A 91 7.20 -12.69 2.91
C ALA A 91 5.94 -13.08 3.71
N ALA A 92 6.10 -13.29 5.03
CA ALA A 92 4.98 -13.56 5.93
C ALA A 92 3.99 -12.38 5.97
N GLY A 93 4.50 -11.15 6.07
CA GLY A 93 3.70 -9.94 6.04
C GLY A 93 2.96 -9.74 4.73
N LEU A 94 3.57 -10.06 3.59
CA LEU A 94 2.90 -10.02 2.29
C LEU A 94 1.81 -11.09 2.14
N HIS A 95 1.97 -12.28 2.75
CA HIS A 95 0.89 -13.27 2.82
C HIS A 95 -0.28 -12.78 3.68
N ALA A 96 -0.01 -12.26 4.88
CA ALA A 96 -1.03 -11.68 5.75
C ALA A 96 -1.75 -10.49 5.08
N TYR A 97 -1.01 -9.65 4.36
CA TYR A 97 -1.55 -8.53 3.59
C TYR A 97 -2.56 -9.00 2.53
N ARG A 98 -2.20 -10.05 1.76
CA ARG A 98 -3.11 -10.65 0.77
C ARG A 98 -4.34 -11.30 1.39
N ALA A 99 -4.23 -11.78 2.63
CA ALA A 99 -5.35 -12.26 3.43
C ALA A 99 -6.18 -11.14 4.08
N HIS A 100 -5.81 -9.86 3.87
CA HIS A 100 -6.40 -8.67 4.50
C HIS A 100 -6.29 -8.66 6.04
N GLN A 101 -5.30 -9.34 6.59
CA GLN A 101 -4.97 -9.29 8.01
C GLN A 101 -4.04 -8.10 8.26
N HIS A 102 -4.57 -6.88 8.11
CA HIS A 102 -3.77 -5.64 8.09
C HIS A 102 -2.97 -5.39 9.37
N ALA A 103 -3.48 -5.80 10.53
CA ALA A 103 -2.76 -5.73 11.79
C ALA A 103 -1.48 -6.61 11.79
N GLN A 104 -1.63 -7.89 11.44
CA GLN A 104 -0.52 -8.84 11.33
C GLN A 104 0.45 -8.44 10.22
N ALA A 105 -0.06 -8.00 9.07
CA ALA A 105 0.75 -7.53 7.96
C ALA A 105 1.61 -6.33 8.38
N ALA A 106 1.04 -5.34 9.07
CA ALA A 106 1.79 -4.17 9.51
C ALA A 106 2.96 -4.57 10.43
N GLU A 107 2.73 -5.43 11.43
CA GLU A 107 3.80 -5.88 12.32
C GLU A 107 4.90 -6.64 11.56
N LEU A 108 4.52 -7.65 10.76
CA LEU A 108 5.48 -8.51 10.07
C LEU A 108 6.29 -7.73 9.03
N LEU A 109 5.67 -6.81 8.29
CA LEU A 109 6.36 -5.97 7.31
C LEU A 109 7.30 -4.99 8.01
N SER A 110 6.88 -4.36 9.12
CA SER A 110 7.76 -3.49 9.91
C SER A 110 8.98 -4.24 10.46
N ARG A 111 8.79 -5.44 11.00
CA ARG A 111 9.89 -6.31 11.46
C ARG A 111 10.78 -6.77 10.32
N GLY A 112 10.19 -7.06 9.16
CA GLY A 112 10.92 -7.45 7.96
C GLY A 112 11.84 -6.35 7.43
N LEU A 113 11.37 -5.10 7.41
CA LEU A 113 12.17 -3.94 7.02
C LEU A 113 13.29 -3.63 8.01
N ALA A 114 13.05 -3.81 9.32
CA ALA A 114 14.08 -3.64 10.35
C ALA A 114 15.02 -4.85 10.48
N GLY A 115 14.64 -6.00 9.91
CA GLY A 115 15.30 -7.28 10.08
C GLY A 115 16.51 -7.45 9.16
N ALA A 116 17.51 -8.21 9.62
CA ALA A 116 18.68 -8.50 8.82
C ALA A 116 18.36 -9.52 7.71
N SER A 117 18.92 -9.28 6.52
CA SER A 117 19.04 -10.31 5.48
C SER A 117 20.49 -10.45 5.07
N GLY A 118 21.06 -11.60 5.38
CA GLY A 118 22.42 -11.94 4.99
C GLY A 118 22.54 -12.15 3.47
N PRO A 119 23.77 -12.22 2.94
CA PRO A 119 24.03 -12.40 1.52
C PRO A 119 23.26 -13.57 0.86
N PRO A 120 23.09 -14.75 1.50
CA PRO A 120 22.32 -15.85 0.91
C PRO A 120 20.83 -15.52 0.72
N ALA A 121 20.22 -14.78 1.64
CA ALA A 121 18.82 -14.37 1.57
C ALA A 121 18.62 -13.28 0.50
N ALA A 122 19.56 -12.33 0.39
CA ALA A 122 19.56 -11.33 -0.67
C ALA A 122 19.68 -11.97 -2.06
N ALA A 123 20.63 -12.91 -2.24
CA ALA A 123 20.81 -13.63 -3.50
C ALA A 123 19.56 -14.45 -3.87
N PHE A 124 18.91 -15.09 -2.89
CA PHE A 124 17.63 -15.74 -3.08
C PHE A 124 16.55 -14.76 -3.54
N ALA A 125 16.41 -13.62 -2.88
CA ALA A 125 15.40 -12.61 -3.24
C ALA A 125 15.60 -12.12 -4.68
N ALA A 126 16.83 -11.78 -5.06
CA ALA A 126 17.16 -11.35 -6.41
C ALA A 126 16.84 -12.43 -7.47
N THR A 127 17.10 -13.70 -7.15
CA THR A 127 16.90 -14.82 -8.10
C THR A 127 15.42 -15.19 -8.28
N TYR A 128 14.65 -15.27 -7.18
CA TYR A 128 13.33 -15.88 -7.21
C TYR A 128 12.18 -14.89 -7.00
N LEU A 129 12.44 -13.73 -6.36
CA LEU A 129 11.39 -12.79 -5.99
C LEU A 129 11.31 -11.60 -6.94
N GLY A 130 12.36 -11.23 -7.67
CA GLY A 130 12.32 -10.08 -8.59
C GLY A 130 11.24 -10.19 -9.69
N GLY A 131 10.81 -11.40 -10.03
CA GLY A 131 9.69 -11.64 -10.96
C GLY A 131 8.29 -11.65 -10.31
N LEU A 132 8.22 -11.70 -8.97
CA LEU A 132 6.97 -11.67 -8.24
C LEU A 132 6.33 -10.29 -8.35
N ARG A 133 5.00 -10.29 -8.40
CA ARG A 133 4.20 -9.07 -8.46
C ARG A 133 3.09 -9.11 -7.43
N HIS A 134 2.81 -7.94 -6.88
CA HIS A 134 1.86 -7.72 -5.81
C HIS A 134 0.87 -6.63 -6.24
N TRP A 135 -0.41 -6.88 -5.99
CA TRP A 135 -1.44 -5.86 -6.11
C TRP A 135 -1.52 -5.12 -4.78
N ILE A 136 -1.27 -3.81 -4.82
CA ILE A 136 -1.26 -2.96 -3.64
C ILE A 136 -2.26 -1.83 -3.83
N GLU A 137 -3.15 -1.67 -2.85
CA GLU A 137 -4.16 -0.61 -2.85
C GLU A 137 -3.52 0.68 -2.33
N LEU A 138 -3.48 1.70 -3.18
CA LEU A 138 -2.87 3.00 -2.87
C LEU A 138 -3.90 3.96 -2.28
N SER A 139 -5.10 3.93 -2.84
CA SER A 139 -6.27 4.68 -2.41
C SER A 139 -7.53 3.86 -2.66
N GLU A 140 -8.68 4.29 -2.13
CA GLU A 140 -9.93 3.54 -2.24
C GLU A 140 -10.26 3.20 -3.69
N GLY A 141 -10.20 1.91 -4.02
CA GLY A 141 -10.47 1.42 -5.37
C GLY A 141 -9.36 1.67 -6.40
N VAL A 142 -8.16 2.08 -6.00
CA VAL A 142 -6.99 2.17 -6.89
C VAL A 142 -5.93 1.18 -6.42
N GLU A 143 -5.77 0.10 -7.17
CA GLU A 143 -4.74 -0.91 -6.97
C GLU A 143 -3.69 -0.83 -8.08
N VAL A 144 -2.43 -0.99 -7.72
CA VAL A 144 -1.32 -1.06 -8.69
C VAL A 144 -0.60 -2.38 -8.57
N GLU A 145 -0.17 -2.90 -9.71
CA GLU A 145 0.71 -4.05 -9.77
C GLU A 145 2.16 -3.57 -9.64
N VAL A 146 2.81 -3.96 -8.55
CA VAL A 146 4.21 -3.65 -8.23
C VAL A 146 4.99 -4.94 -8.25
N ALA A 147 6.16 -4.97 -8.88
CA ALA A 147 7.08 -6.09 -8.65
C ALA A 147 7.61 -6.06 -7.21
N PHE A 148 8.10 -7.20 -6.73
CA PHE A 148 8.70 -7.27 -5.41
C PHE A 148 9.91 -6.33 -5.30
N SER A 149 9.82 -5.37 -4.40
CA SER A 149 10.83 -4.36 -4.11
C SER A 149 10.58 -3.76 -2.73
N GLU A 150 11.52 -2.98 -2.22
CA GLU A 150 11.32 -2.20 -0.99
C GLU A 150 10.12 -1.26 -1.10
N GLU A 151 9.94 -0.59 -2.24
CA GLU A 151 8.78 0.26 -2.50
C GLU A 151 7.46 -0.52 -2.36
N ALA A 152 7.39 -1.73 -2.90
CA ALA A 152 6.20 -2.59 -2.75
C ALA A 152 5.94 -2.94 -1.27
N VAL A 153 6.99 -3.25 -0.51
CA VAL A 153 6.87 -3.56 0.93
C VAL A 153 6.38 -2.35 1.70
N CYS A 154 6.97 -1.17 1.48
CA CYS A 154 6.57 0.08 2.11
C CYS A 154 5.15 0.50 1.73
N LEU A 155 4.74 0.35 0.47
CA LEU A 155 3.37 0.62 0.03
C LEU A 155 2.35 -0.32 0.72
N ALA A 156 2.65 -1.62 0.81
CA ALA A 156 1.80 -2.58 1.51
C ALA A 156 1.71 -2.31 3.02
N LEU A 157 2.83 -1.92 3.63
CA LEU A 157 2.90 -1.53 5.04
C LEU A 157 2.11 -0.24 5.29
N ALA A 158 2.32 0.81 4.49
CA ALA A 158 1.60 2.07 4.60
C ALA A 158 0.09 1.89 4.42
N HIS A 159 -0.33 1.05 3.48
CA HIS A 159 -1.75 0.68 3.34
C HIS A 159 -2.26 -0.03 4.60
N SER A 160 -1.54 -1.03 5.10
CA SER A 160 -1.95 -1.77 6.30
C SER A 160 -2.07 -0.86 7.53
N LEU A 161 -1.10 0.03 7.73
CA LEU A 161 -1.10 1.05 8.79
C LEU A 161 -2.29 2.01 8.65
N ARG A 162 -2.63 2.45 7.43
CA ARG A 162 -3.82 3.28 7.17
C ARG A 162 -5.11 2.56 7.58
N GLU A 163 -5.27 1.29 7.20
CA GLU A 163 -6.50 0.54 7.49
C GLU A 163 -6.72 0.37 9.01
N ILE A 164 -5.64 0.07 9.75
CA ILE A 164 -5.67 -0.04 11.22
C ILE A 164 -5.67 1.31 11.95
N GLY A 165 -5.76 2.44 11.23
CA GLY A 165 -5.92 3.76 11.82
C GLY A 165 -4.64 4.42 12.33
N ARG A 166 -3.46 4.08 11.77
CA ARG A 166 -2.14 4.66 12.08
C ARG A 166 -1.55 5.43 10.87
N PRO A 167 -2.23 6.46 10.33
CA PRO A 167 -1.81 7.15 9.12
C PRO A 167 -0.52 7.98 9.25
N GLU A 168 -0.18 8.49 10.44
CA GLU A 168 1.09 9.21 10.65
C GLU A 168 2.30 8.27 10.51
N GLU A 169 2.20 7.06 11.06
CA GLU A 169 3.24 6.05 10.90
C GLU A 169 3.35 5.57 9.45
N ALA A 170 2.20 5.47 8.76
CA ALA A 170 2.20 5.19 7.34
C ALA A 170 2.94 6.27 6.54
N LEU A 171 2.85 7.56 6.92
CA LEU A 171 3.65 8.62 6.30
C LEU A 171 5.15 8.43 6.53
N ALA A 172 5.55 8.09 7.77
CA ALA A 172 6.94 7.88 8.12
C ALA A 172 7.59 6.74 7.32
N VAL A 173 6.83 5.65 7.07
CA VAL A 173 7.28 4.53 6.22
C VAL A 173 7.50 4.95 4.76
N MET A 174 6.74 5.94 4.28
CA MET A 174 6.80 6.41 2.90
C MET A 174 7.90 7.46 2.66
N ASP A 175 8.35 8.15 3.71
CA ASP A 175 9.34 9.24 3.64
C ASP A 175 10.67 8.87 2.98
N PRO A 176 11.30 7.71 3.25
CA PRO A 176 12.58 7.36 2.65
C PRO A 176 12.49 6.92 1.18
N LEU A 177 11.28 6.70 0.65
CA LEU A 177 11.11 6.19 -0.70
C LEU A 177 11.44 7.26 -1.77
N PRO A 178 12.04 6.86 -2.91
CA PRO A 178 12.20 7.75 -4.04
C PRO A 178 10.83 8.23 -4.57
N PRO A 179 10.78 9.40 -5.23
CA PRO A 179 9.53 9.90 -5.79
C PRO A 179 9.04 9.01 -6.94
N SER A 180 7.87 8.42 -6.76
CA SER A 180 7.14 7.65 -7.79
C SER A 180 5.66 8.06 -7.80
N LEU A 181 4.94 7.75 -8.88
CA LEU A 181 3.49 8.02 -8.95
C LEU A 181 2.69 7.21 -7.91
N PRO A 182 2.96 5.90 -7.71
CA PRO A 182 2.31 5.13 -6.65
C PRO A 182 2.59 5.63 -5.25
N ALA A 183 3.85 5.95 -4.94
CA ALA A 183 4.22 6.53 -3.67
C ALA A 183 3.51 7.88 -3.46
N ALA A 184 3.49 8.74 -4.48
CA ALA A 184 2.79 10.03 -4.41
C ALA A 184 1.28 9.84 -4.17
N LEU A 185 0.62 8.88 -4.84
CA LEU A 185 -0.81 8.61 -4.64
C LEU A 185 -1.08 8.10 -3.22
N ALA A 186 -0.31 7.12 -2.75
CA ALA A 186 -0.43 6.60 -1.40
C ALA A 186 -0.22 7.72 -0.36
N THR A 187 0.81 8.55 -0.51
CA THR A 187 1.06 9.63 0.44
C THR A 187 -0.01 10.73 0.37
N CYS A 188 -0.47 11.13 -0.81
CA CYS A 188 -1.55 12.11 -0.91
C CYS A 188 -2.84 11.60 -0.28
N ARG A 189 -3.12 10.29 -0.38
CA ARG A 189 -4.24 9.68 0.33
C ARG A 189 -4.07 9.75 1.85
N LEU A 190 -2.85 9.56 2.37
CA LEU A 190 -2.56 9.70 3.80
C LEU A 190 -2.75 11.15 4.27
N TYR A 191 -2.27 12.15 3.52
CA TYR A 191 -2.52 13.56 3.82
C TYR A 191 -4.00 13.91 3.84
N GLU A 192 -4.79 13.34 2.92
CA GLU A 192 -6.23 13.50 2.89
C GLU A 192 -6.90 12.94 4.15
N VAL A 193 -6.51 11.73 4.57
CA VAL A 193 -6.99 11.09 5.82
C VAL A 193 -6.62 11.92 7.06
N LEU A 194 -5.45 12.57 7.04
CA LEU A 194 -4.95 13.43 8.11
C LEU A 194 -5.52 14.86 8.07
N GLY A 195 -6.36 15.19 7.09
CA GLY A 195 -6.93 16.54 6.95
C GLY A 195 -5.87 17.61 6.60
N ARG A 196 -4.85 17.23 5.83
CA ARG A 196 -3.76 18.11 5.37
C ARG A 196 -3.87 18.44 3.87
N PRO A 197 -4.92 19.15 3.41
CA PRO A 197 -5.15 19.41 1.99
C PRO A 197 -4.10 20.31 1.35
N ARG A 198 -3.37 21.14 2.12
CA ARG A 198 -2.28 21.97 1.59
C ARG A 198 -1.12 21.12 1.07
N ASP A 199 -0.78 20.05 1.80
CA ASP A 199 0.33 19.15 1.44
C ASP A 199 -0.01 18.37 0.17
N VAL A 200 -1.27 17.95 0.02
CA VAL A 200 -1.79 17.36 -1.23
C VAL A 200 -1.60 18.30 -2.42
N VAL A 201 -2.01 19.57 -2.28
CA VAL A 201 -1.91 20.54 -3.37
C VAL A 201 -0.46 20.80 -3.75
N SER A 202 0.41 21.04 -2.76
CA SER A 202 1.83 21.28 -2.99
C SER A 202 2.51 20.11 -3.72
N ARG A 203 2.22 18.87 -3.31
CA ARG A 203 2.84 17.67 -3.90
C ARG A 203 2.31 17.31 -5.29
N THR A 204 1.14 17.81 -5.66
CA THR A 204 0.48 17.51 -6.95
C THR A 204 0.49 18.70 -7.92
N GLU A 205 1.28 19.74 -7.61
CA GLU A 205 1.45 20.89 -8.47
C GLU A 205 2.07 20.49 -9.81
N GLY A 206 1.60 21.09 -10.92
CA GLY A 206 2.07 20.73 -12.28
C GLY A 206 1.72 19.34 -12.79
N LEU A 207 1.01 18.49 -12.02
CA LEU A 207 0.63 17.15 -12.47
C LEU A 207 -0.30 17.19 -13.70
N THR A 208 -0.05 16.30 -14.67
CA THR A 208 -0.87 16.14 -15.87
C THR A 208 -1.41 14.70 -16.00
N ASN A 209 -2.50 14.54 -16.74
CA ASN A 209 -3.19 13.25 -16.93
C ASN A 209 -2.44 12.35 -17.93
N ALA A 210 -1.35 11.75 -17.48
CA ALA A 210 -0.56 10.81 -18.27
C ALA A 210 -1.11 9.37 -18.21
N ASN A 211 -1.61 8.94 -17.04
CA ASN A 211 -2.12 7.60 -16.78
C ASN A 211 -3.20 7.62 -15.68
N ASP A 212 -3.76 6.46 -15.32
CA ASP A 212 -4.86 6.39 -14.36
C ASP A 212 -4.45 6.73 -12.91
N VAL A 213 -3.19 6.48 -12.51
CA VAL A 213 -2.67 6.90 -11.20
C VAL A 213 -2.56 8.42 -11.14
N ALA A 214 -2.03 9.06 -12.19
CA ALA A 214 -1.98 10.51 -12.29
C ALA A 214 -3.39 11.14 -12.33
N ALA A 215 -4.33 10.50 -13.03
CA ALA A 215 -5.72 10.94 -13.03
C ALA A 215 -6.38 10.81 -11.64
N ALA A 216 -6.11 9.74 -10.90
CA ALA A 216 -6.58 9.59 -9.53
C ALA A 216 -5.98 10.65 -8.58
N LEU A 217 -4.69 10.95 -8.72
CA LEU A 217 -4.03 12.05 -8.01
C LEU A 217 -4.67 13.41 -8.30
N LEU A 218 -5.03 13.68 -9.56
CA LEU A 218 -5.73 14.91 -9.94
C LEU A 218 -7.12 15.02 -9.30
N VAL A 219 -7.83 13.90 -9.11
CA VAL A 219 -9.09 13.88 -8.37
C VAL A 219 -8.86 14.20 -6.89
N ILE A 220 -7.83 13.64 -6.25
CA ILE A 220 -7.46 13.97 -4.87
C ILE A 220 -7.05 15.44 -4.74
N ARG A 221 -6.29 15.99 -5.70
CA ARG A 221 -5.95 17.42 -5.77
C ARG A 221 -7.21 18.28 -5.86
N ALA A 222 -8.17 17.91 -6.72
CA ALA A 222 -9.42 18.65 -6.86
C ALA A 222 -10.22 18.70 -5.55
N ARG A 223 -10.28 17.58 -4.82
CA ARG A 223 -10.92 17.50 -3.50
C ARG A 223 -10.22 18.41 -2.48
N ALA A 224 -8.89 18.35 -2.41
CA ALA A 224 -8.11 19.20 -1.51
C ALA A 224 -8.28 20.70 -1.83
N LEU A 225 -8.26 21.08 -3.11
CA LEU A 225 -8.52 22.45 -3.56
C LEU A 225 -9.95 22.90 -3.21
N ARG A 226 -10.94 22.01 -3.35
CA ARG A 226 -12.33 22.26 -2.95
C ARG A 226 -12.43 22.52 -1.44
N GLU A 227 -11.77 21.72 -0.61
CA GLU A 227 -11.73 21.90 0.85
C GLU A 227 -11.04 23.20 1.28
N LEU A 228 -10.09 23.68 0.49
CA LEU A 228 -9.43 24.97 0.68
C LEU A 228 -10.23 26.16 0.10
N GLY A 229 -11.36 25.91 -0.54
CA GLY A 229 -12.20 26.93 -1.19
C GLY A 229 -11.66 27.45 -2.53
N GLN A 230 -10.58 26.86 -3.06
CA GLN A 230 -9.95 27.26 -4.33
C GLN A 230 -10.70 26.66 -5.54
N ARG A 231 -11.96 27.06 -5.72
CA ARG A 231 -12.87 26.48 -6.73
C ARG A 231 -12.36 26.52 -8.17
N PRO A 232 -11.81 27.64 -8.69
CA PRO A 232 -11.36 27.68 -10.09
C PRO A 232 -10.24 26.65 -10.34
N ALA A 233 -9.32 26.53 -9.39
CA ALA A 233 -8.24 25.55 -9.45
C ALA A 233 -8.78 24.11 -9.33
N ALA A 234 -9.76 23.86 -8.44
CA ALA A 234 -10.40 22.55 -8.31
C ALA A 234 -11.10 22.14 -9.62
N GLN A 235 -11.82 23.05 -10.28
CA GLN A 235 -12.45 22.80 -11.57
C GLN A 235 -11.40 22.51 -12.67
N ALA A 236 -10.27 23.22 -12.66
CA ALA A 236 -9.17 22.95 -13.59
C ALA A 236 -8.59 21.55 -13.39
N ALA A 237 -8.36 21.13 -12.14
CA ALA A 237 -7.88 19.79 -11.82
C ALA A 237 -8.86 18.68 -12.26
N VAL A 238 -10.18 18.86 -12.05
CA VAL A 238 -11.19 17.90 -12.54
C VAL A 238 -11.20 17.84 -14.07
N ARG A 239 -11.12 18.98 -14.76
CA ARG A 239 -11.05 19.00 -16.23
C ARG A 239 -9.81 18.25 -16.73
N GLU A 240 -8.66 18.45 -16.11
CA GLU A 240 -7.44 17.71 -16.46
C GLU A 240 -7.59 16.21 -16.20
N ALA A 241 -8.16 15.79 -15.06
CA ALA A 241 -8.43 14.38 -14.75
C ALA A 241 -9.34 13.69 -15.79
N MET A 242 -10.25 14.44 -16.40
CA MET A 242 -11.18 13.95 -17.44
C MET A 242 -10.66 14.13 -18.87
N ARG A 243 -9.53 14.81 -19.09
CA ARG A 243 -9.00 15.15 -20.42
C ARG A 243 -8.74 13.92 -21.29
N ARG A 244 -8.21 12.84 -20.70
CA ARG A 244 -7.80 11.63 -21.42
C ARG A 244 -8.98 10.70 -21.67
N ARG A 245 -9.27 10.39 -22.94
CA ARG A 245 -10.39 9.52 -23.34
C ARG A 245 -10.34 8.12 -22.72
N ARG A 246 -9.15 7.55 -22.56
CA ARG A 246 -8.90 6.20 -22.04
C ARG A 246 -8.72 6.12 -20.52
N THR A 247 -9.07 7.15 -19.76
CA THR A 247 -9.07 7.06 -18.30
C THR A 247 -10.10 6.04 -17.81
N SER A 248 -9.74 5.26 -16.79
CA SER A 248 -10.61 4.24 -16.20
C SER A 248 -11.98 4.81 -15.80
N PHE A 249 -13.01 3.98 -15.92
CA PHE A 249 -14.38 4.40 -15.59
C PHE A 249 -14.52 4.82 -14.13
N ALA A 250 -13.85 4.12 -13.21
CA ALA A 250 -13.89 4.44 -11.79
C ALA A 250 -13.26 5.81 -11.47
N VAL A 251 -12.11 6.16 -12.07
CA VAL A 251 -11.53 7.51 -11.92
C VAL A 251 -12.46 8.56 -12.54
N LYS A 252 -13.04 8.30 -13.72
CA LYS A 252 -14.01 9.23 -14.34
C LYS A 252 -15.24 9.45 -13.45
N ASN A 253 -15.76 8.40 -12.82
CA ASN A 253 -16.89 8.50 -11.91
C ASN A 253 -16.53 9.31 -10.66
N ALA A 254 -15.34 9.09 -10.08
CA ALA A 254 -14.84 9.89 -8.97
C ALA A 254 -14.68 11.38 -9.38
N ALA A 255 -14.13 11.65 -10.57
CA ALA A 255 -14.00 13.01 -11.10
C ALA A 255 -15.37 13.67 -11.35
N ALA A 256 -16.35 12.93 -11.86
CA ALA A 256 -17.72 13.40 -12.06
C ALA A 256 -18.40 13.71 -10.71
N THR A 257 -18.16 12.90 -9.69
CA THR A 257 -18.64 13.14 -8.32
C THR A 257 -18.05 14.43 -7.77
N GLU A 258 -16.73 14.64 -7.88
CA GLU A 258 -16.12 15.91 -7.44
C GLU A 258 -16.63 17.11 -8.24
N ARG A 259 -16.90 16.95 -9.54
CA ARG A 259 -17.54 18.00 -10.36
C ARG A 259 -18.91 18.38 -9.82
N ALA A 260 -19.75 17.39 -9.48
CA ALA A 260 -21.07 17.61 -8.91
C ALA A 260 -20.98 18.32 -7.55
N LEU A 261 -20.06 17.89 -6.68
CA LEU A 261 -19.81 18.53 -5.38
C LEU A 261 -19.35 20.00 -5.53
N LEU A 262 -18.53 20.29 -6.53
CA LEU A 262 -18.13 21.67 -6.86
C LEU A 262 -19.33 22.53 -7.30
N MET A 263 -20.22 21.99 -8.12
CA MET A 263 -21.44 22.68 -8.59
C MET A 263 -22.42 22.95 -7.45
N LEU A 264 -22.59 21.98 -6.53
CA LEU A 264 -23.42 22.13 -5.33
C LEU A 264 -22.80 23.07 -4.28
N GLY A 265 -21.54 23.47 -4.48
CA GLY A 265 -20.84 24.36 -3.56
C GLY A 265 -20.39 23.69 -2.25
N VAL A 266 -20.40 22.36 -2.18
CA VAL A 266 -19.97 21.57 -1.00
C VAL A 266 -18.48 21.78 -0.74
N GLY A 267 -18.12 22.16 0.49
CA GLY A 267 -16.75 22.56 0.86
C GLY A 267 -16.54 24.07 0.99
N ARG A 268 -17.61 24.88 1.08
CA ARG A 268 -17.52 26.23 1.64
C ARG A 268 -16.99 26.10 3.08
N ARG A 269 -15.68 26.26 3.31
CA ARG A 269 -15.26 26.83 4.59
C ARG A 269 -15.78 28.25 4.59
N SER A 270 -16.91 28.46 5.25
CA SER A 270 -17.33 29.81 5.59
C SER A 270 -16.17 30.45 6.36
N ARG A 271 -15.71 31.62 5.95
CA ARG A 271 -14.96 32.52 6.84
C ARG A 271 -15.93 33.26 7.78
N SER A 272 -17.06 32.64 8.11
CA SER A 272 -18.06 33.17 9.03
C SER A 272 -18.55 32.01 9.89
N GLY A 273 -18.60 32.22 11.21
CA GLY A 273 -19.20 31.26 12.13
C GLY A 273 -20.64 30.90 11.72
N ALA A 274 -21.09 29.75 12.23
CA ALA A 274 -22.45 29.23 12.16
C ALA A 274 -22.93 28.71 10.78
N ALA A 275 -22.83 27.40 10.59
CA ALA A 275 -23.96 26.48 10.77
C ALA A 275 -23.47 25.06 10.39
N GLU A 276 -23.11 24.26 11.40
CA GLU A 276 -22.87 22.83 11.19
C GLU A 276 -24.17 22.19 10.69
N SER A 277 -24.25 21.96 9.38
CA SER A 277 -25.25 21.03 8.86
C SER A 277 -24.88 19.66 9.41
N ALA A 278 -25.72 19.14 10.31
CA ALA A 278 -25.51 17.84 10.92
C ALA A 278 -25.25 16.79 9.82
N PRO A 279 -24.19 15.97 9.95
CA PRO A 279 -23.93 14.90 9.00
C PRO A 279 -25.16 13.99 8.91
N SER A 280 -25.55 13.61 7.70
CA SER A 280 -26.70 12.72 7.52
C SER A 280 -26.48 11.39 8.24
N ALA A 281 -27.56 10.73 8.65
CA ALA A 281 -27.49 9.43 9.33
C ALA A 281 -26.62 8.41 8.57
N ALA A 282 -26.68 8.41 7.23
CA ALA A 282 -25.85 7.54 6.39
C ALA A 282 -24.34 7.84 6.48
N PHE A 283 -23.95 9.10 6.68
CA PHE A 283 -22.54 9.48 6.85
C PHE A 283 -22.03 9.08 8.23
N GLU A 284 -22.85 9.26 9.27
CA GLU A 284 -22.52 8.80 10.62
C GLU A 284 -22.50 7.27 10.71
N GLU A 285 -23.39 6.55 10.01
CA GLU A 285 -23.35 5.10 9.87
C GLU A 285 -22.05 4.62 9.20
N LEU A 286 -21.62 5.28 8.13
CA LEU A 286 -20.36 4.92 7.46
C LEU A 286 -19.14 5.19 8.36
N ARG A 287 -19.15 6.31 9.07
CA ARG A 287 -18.12 6.68 10.05
C ARG A 287 -18.08 5.70 11.22
N ALA A 288 -19.24 5.34 11.76
CA ALA A 288 -19.40 4.34 12.82
C ALA A 288 -18.96 2.95 12.36
N ALA A 289 -19.34 2.53 11.14
CA ALA A 289 -18.90 1.26 10.56
C ALA A 289 -17.38 1.23 10.35
N THR A 290 -16.78 2.34 9.92
CA THR A 290 -15.32 2.46 9.79
C THR A 290 -14.63 2.41 11.15
N LYS A 291 -15.18 3.09 12.16
CA LYS A 291 -14.69 3.05 13.55
C LYS A 291 -14.82 1.65 14.15
N ALA A 292 -15.94 0.98 13.96
CA ALA A 292 -16.18 -0.39 14.42
C ALA A 292 -15.24 -1.39 13.72
N ARG A 293 -14.97 -1.22 12.42
CA ARG A 293 -13.97 -2.02 11.71
C ARG A 293 -12.57 -1.83 12.33
N ARG A 294 -12.16 -0.57 12.56
CA ARG A 294 -10.88 -0.27 13.21
C ARG A 294 -10.78 -0.88 14.61
N ALA A 295 -11.88 -0.86 15.39
CA ALA A 295 -11.92 -1.50 16.70
C ALA A 295 -11.74 -3.02 16.60
N ARG A 296 -12.45 -3.68 15.68
CA ARG A 296 -12.27 -5.13 15.42
C ARG A 296 -10.86 -5.47 14.95
N GLU A 297 -10.26 -4.63 14.11
CA GLU A 297 -8.88 -4.81 13.65
C GLU A 297 -7.87 -4.59 14.79
N ALA A 298 -8.15 -3.68 15.73
CA ALA A 298 -7.34 -3.48 16.93
C ALA A 298 -7.44 -4.67 17.90
N GLU A 299 -8.64 -5.20 18.14
CA GLU A 299 -8.83 -6.43 18.93
C GLU A 299 -8.13 -7.62 18.28
N ALA A 300 -8.27 -7.77 16.95
CA ALA A 300 -7.55 -8.79 16.19
C ALA A 300 -6.02 -8.63 16.30
N ARG A 301 -5.51 -7.39 16.34
CA ARG A 301 -4.10 -7.10 16.59
C ARG A 301 -3.68 -7.56 17.98
N GLU A 302 -4.43 -7.25 19.02
CA GLU A 302 -4.10 -7.65 20.40
C GLU A 302 -4.07 -9.16 20.56
N LEU A 303 -5.07 -9.86 20.01
CA LEU A 303 -5.12 -11.32 20.01
C LEU A 303 -3.91 -11.91 19.26
N TRP A 304 -3.64 -11.36 18.08
CA TRP A 304 -2.51 -11.80 17.28
C TRP A 304 -1.17 -11.51 17.95
N LEU A 305 -0.98 -10.35 18.59
CA LEU A 305 0.24 -10.03 19.33
C LEU A 305 0.48 -11.01 20.48
N ARG A 306 -0.57 -11.38 21.22
CA ARG A 306 -0.47 -12.40 22.28
C ARG A 306 -0.10 -13.78 21.72
N GLU A 307 -0.70 -14.16 20.61
CA GLU A 307 -0.36 -15.41 19.93
C GLU A 307 1.07 -15.37 19.38
N PHE A 308 1.47 -14.25 18.79
CA PHE A 308 2.80 -14.02 18.29
C PHE A 308 3.85 -14.08 19.40
N GLU A 309 3.58 -13.50 20.57
CA GLU A 309 4.40 -13.60 21.79
C GLU A 309 4.52 -15.06 22.26
N ARG A 310 3.41 -15.82 22.26
CA ARG A 310 3.47 -17.27 22.56
C ARG A 310 4.34 -18.03 21.57
N LEU A 311 4.26 -17.68 20.29
CA LEU A 311 5.15 -18.22 19.28
C LEU A 311 6.61 -17.81 19.54
N ASP A 312 6.87 -16.60 20.06
CA ASP A 312 8.21 -16.08 20.44
C ASP A 312 8.82 -16.77 21.66
N GLY A 313 8.01 -17.58 22.37
CA GLY A 313 8.38 -18.30 23.58
C GLY A 313 7.75 -17.64 24.80
N GLY A 314 6.93 -18.40 25.54
CA GLY A 314 6.50 -18.02 26.89
C GLY A 314 7.67 -17.69 27.81
N PRO A 315 7.42 -16.99 28.94
CA PRO A 315 8.41 -16.21 29.67
C PRO A 315 9.66 -17.04 29.99
N ARG A 316 10.83 -16.45 29.69
CA ARG A 316 12.09 -16.89 30.29
C ARG A 316 11.97 -16.67 31.80
N LEU A 317 11.71 -17.75 32.53
CA LEU A 317 12.12 -17.89 33.92
C LEU A 317 13.55 -18.43 33.94
#